data_AF-T1KV81-F1
#
_entry.id   AF-T1KV81-F1
#
_cell.length_a   1.000
_cell.length_b   1.000
_cell.length_c   1.000
_cell.angle_alpha   90.00
_cell.angle_beta   90.00
_cell.angle_gamma   90.00
#
_symmetry.space_group_name_H-M   'P 1'
#
loop_
_entity.id
_entity.type
_entity.pdbx_description
1 polymer ?
#
loop_
_entity_poly.entity_id
_entity_poly.type
_entity_poly.pdbx_seq_one_letter_code
_entity_poly.pdbx_strand_id
1 'polypeptide(L)'
;MFAKTYFFILVSVFMVSLITLSAGSTDSDGNTNCVNCTGCTNCSNCINCTNCHGCESCSDSTNCHNSINCANCTDCKDCKNCNDCTASGNCEGSRNCTTCTYCSNCADCTSSRNCSDCANCTACKDCQGCSNCTTCTNSSNCKNRTGCTNCQC
;
A
#
# COMPACT_ATOMS: atom_id res chain seq x y z
N MET A 1 -42.16 26.42 28.76
CA MET A 1 -41.61 26.42 27.39
C MET A 1 -40.09 26.24 27.39
N PHE A 2 -39.33 27.10 28.09
CA PHE A 2 -37.85 27.13 28.10
C PHE A 2 -37.11 25.81 28.37
N ALA A 3 -37.55 24.98 29.33
CA ALA A 3 -36.84 23.73 29.68
C ALA A 3 -36.75 22.72 28.52
N LYS A 4 -37.77 22.68 27.64
CA LYS A 4 -37.78 21.78 26.48
C LYS A 4 -36.74 22.21 25.44
N THR A 5 -36.61 23.52 25.23
CA THR A 5 -35.58 24.11 24.34
C THR A 5 -34.17 23.85 24.86
N TYR A 6 -33.94 23.99 26.17
CA TYR A 6 -32.63 23.77 26.79
C TYR A 6 -32.16 22.32 26.65
N PHE A 7 -33.08 21.35 26.80
CA PHE A 7 -32.79 19.93 26.61
C PHE A 7 -32.38 19.61 25.16
N PHE A 8 -33.09 20.15 24.16
CA PHE A 8 -32.73 19.96 22.75
C PHE A 8 -31.36 20.58 22.40
N ILE A 9 -31.02 21.74 22.95
CA ILE A 9 -29.71 22.39 22.75
C ILE A 9 -28.59 21.56 23.39
N LEU A 10 -28.79 21.05 24.62
CA LEU A 10 -27.80 20.20 25.29
C LEU A 10 -27.55 18.90 24.50
N VAL A 11 -28.61 18.23 24.03
CA VAL A 11 -28.48 16.99 23.24
C VAL A 11 -27.80 17.26 21.90
N SER A 12 -28.08 18.37 21.21
CA SER A 12 -27.41 18.68 19.95
C SER A 12 -25.91 18.98 20.15
N VAL A 13 -25.55 19.73 21.19
CA VAL A 13 -24.14 20.02 21.51
C VAL A 13 -23.39 18.74 21.89
N PHE A 14 -23.97 17.88 22.72
CA PHE A 14 -23.32 16.62 23.14
C PHE A 14 -23.11 15.64 21.97
N MET A 15 -24.09 15.54 21.05
CA MET A 15 -23.97 14.69 19.86
C MET A 15 -22.94 15.21 18.86
N VAL A 16 -22.77 16.53 18.74
CA VAL A 16 -21.71 17.14 17.92
C VAL A 16 -20.32 16.85 18.53
N SER A 17 -20.18 16.90 19.86
CA SER A 17 -18.90 16.62 20.54
C SER A 17 -18.45 15.15 20.50
N LEU A 18 -19.36 14.20 20.32
CA LEU A 18 -19.04 12.76 20.26
C LEU A 18 -18.52 12.30 18.88
N ILE A 19 -18.64 13.13 17.85
CA ILE A 19 -18.25 12.81 16.46
C ILE A 19 -16.86 13.36 16.11
N THR A 20 -16.37 14.37 16.84
CA THR A 20 -15.13 15.08 16.51
C THR A 20 -13.90 14.51 17.24
N LEU A 21 -13.31 13.43 16.70
CA LEU A 21 -11.93 13.06 17.04
C LEU A 21 -10.96 13.89 16.19
N SER A 22 -10.68 15.12 16.61
CA SER A 22 -9.90 16.10 15.84
C SER A 22 -8.40 16.11 16.21
N ALA A 23 -7.55 15.54 15.34
CA ALA A 23 -6.09 15.70 15.43
C ALA A 23 -5.40 15.59 14.04
N GLY A 24 -4.97 16.73 13.49
CA GLY A 24 -4.21 16.82 12.22
C GLY A 24 -5.11 16.87 10.98
N SER A 25 -5.55 18.07 10.57
CA SER A 25 -6.61 18.25 9.59
C SER A 25 -6.16 18.75 8.21
N THR A 26 -6.45 17.96 7.19
CA THR A 26 -6.42 18.34 5.76
C THR A 26 -7.29 17.32 4.98
N ASP A 27 -8.18 17.65 4.04
CA ASP A 27 -9.03 18.85 3.91
C ASP A 27 -10.41 18.48 3.30
N SER A 28 -10.53 18.38 1.97
CA SER A 28 -11.57 17.70 1.20
C SER A 28 -11.07 17.18 -0.17
N ASP A 29 -9.75 17.06 -0.41
CA ASP A 29 -9.09 16.02 -1.25
C ASP A 29 -7.54 16.11 -1.25
N GLY A 30 -6.96 16.49 -0.10
CA GLY A 30 -5.52 16.51 0.17
C GLY A 30 -5.26 15.94 1.55
N ASN A 31 -5.52 14.64 1.71
CA ASN A 31 -6.04 14.07 2.95
C ASN A 31 -5.00 13.85 4.08
N THR A 32 -5.43 13.80 5.34
CA THR A 32 -4.55 13.60 6.53
C THR A 32 -5.25 12.80 7.64
N ASN A 33 -4.54 11.82 8.24
CA ASN A 33 -4.96 11.00 9.39
C ASN A 33 -6.33 10.31 9.22
N CYS A 34 -6.77 10.03 7.99
CA CYS A 34 -8.11 9.51 7.74
C CYS A 34 -8.29 8.08 8.26
N VAL A 35 -9.52 7.74 8.66
CA VAL A 35 -9.91 6.37 9.01
C VAL A 35 -11.16 6.01 8.21
N ASN A 36 -11.07 4.96 7.39
CA ASN A 36 -12.10 4.48 6.45
C ASN A 36 -12.36 5.40 5.24
N CYS A 37 -11.29 5.83 4.57
CA CYS A 37 -11.35 6.76 3.44
C CYS A 37 -11.14 6.11 2.06
N THR A 38 -11.30 6.95 1.04
CA THR A 38 -12.36 6.78 0.03
C THR A 38 -11.75 6.71 -1.38
N GLY A 39 -12.46 7.11 -2.44
CA GLY A 39 -11.83 7.47 -3.73
C GLY A 39 -10.95 8.73 -3.68
N CYS A 40 -10.16 8.88 -2.61
CA CYS A 40 -9.53 10.11 -2.11
C CYS A 40 -8.27 10.52 -2.86
N THR A 41 -7.82 11.76 -2.62
CA THR A 41 -6.57 12.28 -3.19
C THR A 41 -5.57 12.79 -2.12
N ASN A 42 -4.27 12.65 -2.38
CA ASN A 42 -3.10 13.03 -1.56
C ASN A 42 -3.17 12.67 -0.05
N CYS A 43 -3.66 11.47 0.28
CA CYS A 43 -3.73 10.98 1.66
C CYS A 43 -2.37 10.94 2.37
N SER A 44 -2.32 11.32 3.65
CA SER A 44 -1.16 11.18 4.54
C SER A 44 -1.55 10.49 5.85
N ASN A 45 -0.80 9.47 6.29
CA ASN A 45 -0.99 8.78 7.58
C ASN A 45 -2.40 8.19 7.81
N CYS A 46 -3.08 7.77 6.75
CA CYS A 46 -4.45 7.24 6.81
C CYS A 46 -4.48 5.73 7.10
N ILE A 47 -5.62 5.21 7.56
CA ILE A 47 -5.88 3.79 7.84
C ILE A 47 -7.16 3.35 7.11
N ASN A 48 -7.17 2.14 6.55
CA ASN A 48 -8.28 1.57 5.77
C ASN A 48 -8.65 2.45 4.55
N CYS A 49 -7.67 2.75 3.70
CA CYS A 49 -7.87 3.46 2.44
C CYS A 49 -8.45 2.54 1.36
N THR A 50 -9.39 3.01 0.52
CA THR A 50 -9.96 2.19 -0.57
C THR A 50 -10.31 2.99 -1.84
N ASN A 51 -9.60 2.72 -2.94
CA ASN A 51 -9.65 3.44 -4.23
C ASN A 51 -8.96 4.83 -4.24
N CYS A 52 -8.03 5.09 -3.32
CA CYS A 52 -7.35 6.39 -3.22
C CYS A 52 -6.29 6.63 -4.31
N HIS A 53 -5.84 7.88 -4.43
CA HIS A 53 -4.71 8.31 -5.24
C HIS A 53 -3.73 9.14 -4.40
N GLY A 54 -2.43 8.91 -4.53
CA GLY A 54 -1.41 9.69 -3.81
C GLY A 54 -1.38 9.40 -2.30
N CYS A 55 -1.49 8.14 -1.88
CA CYS A 55 -1.36 7.78 -0.46
C CYS A 55 0.10 7.86 -0.01
N GLU A 56 0.38 8.58 1.07
CA GLU A 56 1.68 8.64 1.74
C GLU A 56 1.56 8.13 3.18
N SER A 57 2.48 7.25 3.60
CA SER A 57 2.57 6.74 4.98
C SER A 57 1.26 6.14 5.52
N CYS A 58 0.38 5.65 4.65
CA CYS A 58 -0.92 5.07 5.01
C CYS A 58 -0.79 3.57 5.35
N SER A 59 -1.73 3.03 6.11
CA SER A 59 -1.84 1.61 6.45
C SER A 59 -3.14 1.01 5.88
N ASP A 60 -3.09 -0.28 5.57
CA ASP A 60 -4.26 -1.08 5.15
C ASP A 60 -4.98 -0.45 3.93
N SER A 61 -4.19 -0.15 2.90
CA SER A 61 -4.64 0.54 1.68
C SER A 61 -5.03 -0.45 0.59
N THR A 62 -6.23 -0.31 0.00
CA THR A 62 -6.77 -1.23 -1.01
C THR A 62 -7.12 -0.50 -2.32
N ASN A 63 -6.80 -1.08 -3.49
CA ASN A 63 -7.09 -0.48 -4.81
C ASN A 63 -6.53 0.94 -5.01
N CYS A 64 -5.50 1.34 -4.25
CA CYS A 64 -4.93 2.69 -4.34
C CYS A 64 -3.93 2.83 -5.49
N HIS A 65 -3.78 4.03 -6.04
CA HIS A 65 -2.79 4.35 -7.08
C HIS A 65 -1.79 5.41 -6.58
N ASN A 66 -0.51 5.33 -6.96
CA ASN A 66 0.57 6.21 -6.47
C ASN A 66 0.67 6.19 -4.93
N SER A 67 0.89 5.00 -4.34
CA SER A 67 1.06 4.84 -2.89
C SER A 67 2.55 4.89 -2.50
N ILE A 68 2.93 5.63 -1.47
CA ILE A 68 4.33 5.90 -1.09
C ILE A 68 4.49 5.66 0.42
N ASN A 69 5.56 4.98 0.84
CA ASN A 69 5.87 4.71 2.25
C ASN A 69 4.75 3.99 3.04
N CYS A 70 3.81 3.33 2.36
CA CYS A 70 2.62 2.74 2.99
C CYS A 70 2.87 1.34 3.57
N ALA A 71 2.01 0.87 4.47
CA ALA A 71 1.97 -0.49 4.99
C ALA A 71 0.70 -1.21 4.50
N ASN A 72 0.79 -2.53 4.31
CA ASN A 72 -0.34 -3.40 3.94
C ASN A 72 -1.14 -2.90 2.71
N CYS A 73 -0.45 -2.60 1.61
CA CYS A 73 -1.08 -2.28 0.33
C CYS A 73 -1.64 -3.56 -0.33
N THR A 74 -2.90 -3.54 -0.78
CA THR A 74 -3.58 -4.67 -1.46
C THR A 74 -4.22 -4.20 -2.77
N ASP A 75 -4.01 -4.92 -3.88
CA ASP A 75 -4.55 -4.56 -5.20
C ASP A 75 -4.17 -3.14 -5.70
N CYS A 76 -3.13 -2.54 -5.12
CA CYS A 76 -2.68 -1.17 -5.41
C CYS A 76 -1.82 -1.11 -6.69
N LYS A 77 -1.60 0.10 -7.23
CA LYS A 77 -0.73 0.36 -8.39
C LYS A 77 0.24 1.49 -8.11
N ASP A 78 1.46 1.36 -8.62
CA ASP A 78 2.51 2.38 -8.51
C ASP A 78 2.86 2.65 -7.04
N CYS A 79 3.16 1.55 -6.34
CA CYS A 79 3.55 1.56 -4.93
C CYS A 79 5.05 1.83 -4.81
N LYS A 80 5.48 2.74 -3.93
CA LYS A 80 6.88 3.10 -3.72
C LYS A 80 7.25 2.99 -2.25
N ASN A 81 8.37 2.35 -1.95
CA ASN A 81 8.94 2.22 -0.59
C ASN A 81 7.94 1.67 0.46
N CYS A 82 6.96 0.86 0.03
CA CYS A 82 5.95 0.31 0.93
C CYS A 82 6.53 -0.86 1.74
N ASN A 83 6.03 -1.09 2.95
CA ASN A 83 6.47 -2.23 3.76
C ASN A 83 5.99 -3.55 3.15
N ASP A 84 4.69 -3.62 2.81
CA ASP A 84 4.03 -4.83 2.35
C ASP A 84 3.06 -4.46 1.21
N CYS A 85 3.23 -5.12 0.07
CA CYS A 85 2.37 -5.04 -1.10
C CYS A 85 1.87 -6.44 -1.45
N THR A 86 0.56 -6.60 -1.59
CA THR A 86 -0.11 -7.85 -2.01
C THR A 86 -0.93 -7.61 -3.27
N ALA A 87 -0.86 -8.52 -4.24
CA ALA A 87 -1.61 -8.47 -5.50
C ALA A 87 -1.46 -7.15 -6.30
N SER A 88 -0.40 -6.39 -6.04
CA SER A 88 -0.23 -5.01 -6.49
C SER A 88 0.64 -4.89 -7.76
N GLY A 89 0.54 -3.77 -8.48
CA GLY A 89 1.33 -3.47 -9.68
C GLY A 89 2.36 -2.36 -9.46
N ASN A 90 3.45 -2.38 -10.23
CA ASN A 90 4.49 -1.34 -10.27
C ASN A 90 5.04 -0.99 -8.86
N CYS A 91 5.52 -2.01 -8.14
CA CYS A 91 6.02 -1.85 -6.77
C CYS A 91 7.53 -1.53 -6.77
N GLU A 92 7.91 -0.28 -6.55
CA GLU A 92 9.31 0.18 -6.47
C GLU A 92 9.79 0.23 -5.00
N GLY A 93 11.01 -0.22 -4.71
CA GLY A 93 11.68 -0.04 -3.41
C GLY A 93 10.97 -0.64 -2.19
N SER A 94 9.93 -1.46 -2.40
CA SER A 94 9.09 -1.99 -1.33
C SER A 94 9.75 -3.18 -0.63
N ARG A 95 9.51 -3.39 0.67
CA ARG A 95 10.17 -4.49 1.40
C ARG A 95 9.62 -5.83 0.93
N ASN A 96 8.34 -6.09 1.14
CA ASN A 96 7.70 -7.36 0.79
C ASN A 96 6.69 -7.19 -0.36
N CYS A 97 6.81 -7.97 -1.42
CA CYS A 97 5.89 -7.98 -2.57
C CYS A 97 5.34 -9.40 -2.83
N THR A 98 4.08 -9.65 -2.48
CA THR A 98 3.41 -10.96 -2.62
C THR A 98 2.40 -10.96 -3.76
N THR A 99 2.56 -11.84 -4.75
CA THR A 99 1.67 -11.96 -5.93
C THR A 99 1.58 -10.64 -6.73
N CYS A 100 2.64 -9.83 -6.68
CA CYS A 100 2.70 -8.53 -7.34
C CYS A 100 3.21 -8.64 -8.79
N THR A 101 3.05 -7.56 -9.56
CA THR A 101 3.59 -7.44 -10.91
C THR A 101 4.47 -6.19 -11.05
N TYR A 102 5.54 -6.27 -11.85
CA TYR A 102 6.45 -5.16 -12.12
C TYR A 102 7.09 -4.59 -10.83
N CYS A 103 7.62 -5.47 -9.97
CA CYS A 103 8.37 -5.06 -8.80
C CYS A 103 9.78 -4.60 -9.19
N SER A 104 10.30 -3.51 -8.63
CA SER A 104 11.68 -3.05 -8.84
C SER A 104 12.36 -2.73 -7.52
N ASN A 105 13.65 -3.07 -7.38
CA ASN A 105 14.47 -2.77 -6.19
C ASN A 105 13.85 -3.21 -4.83
N CYS A 106 13.00 -4.25 -4.83
CA CYS A 106 12.32 -4.73 -3.62
C CYS A 106 13.22 -5.69 -2.81
N ALA A 107 13.00 -5.79 -1.51
CA ALA A 107 13.85 -6.63 -0.64
C ALA A 107 13.47 -8.12 -0.70
N ASP A 108 12.18 -8.42 -0.75
CA ASP A 108 11.61 -9.76 -0.77
C ASP A 108 10.42 -9.81 -1.73
N CYS A 109 10.41 -10.76 -2.67
CA CYS A 109 9.34 -10.94 -3.66
C CYS A 109 8.85 -12.39 -3.61
N THR A 110 7.55 -12.64 -3.41
CA THR A 110 6.98 -14.00 -3.34
C THR A 110 5.86 -14.17 -4.37
N SER A 111 5.96 -15.18 -5.23
CA SER A 111 4.95 -15.49 -6.28
C SER A 111 4.65 -14.34 -7.25
N SER A 112 5.57 -13.39 -7.38
CA SER A 112 5.44 -12.15 -8.17
C SER A 112 5.95 -12.32 -9.62
N ARG A 113 5.63 -11.37 -10.50
CA ARG A 113 5.99 -11.40 -11.95
C ARG A 113 6.72 -10.13 -12.38
N ASN A 114 7.66 -10.23 -13.32
CA ASN A 114 8.42 -9.12 -13.89
C ASN A 114 9.23 -8.34 -12.83
N CYS A 115 9.90 -9.04 -11.90
CA CYS A 115 10.69 -8.40 -10.84
C CYS A 115 12.08 -7.97 -11.38
N SER A 116 12.47 -6.70 -11.23
CA SER A 116 13.80 -6.18 -11.60
C SER A 116 14.62 -5.84 -10.37
N ASP A 117 15.89 -6.26 -10.33
CA ASP A 117 16.89 -5.82 -9.35
C ASP A 117 16.47 -6.01 -7.87
N CYS A 118 15.56 -6.95 -7.62
CA CYS A 118 15.07 -7.29 -6.29
C CYS A 118 16.01 -8.29 -5.59
N ALA A 119 15.97 -8.31 -4.26
CA ALA A 119 16.52 -9.42 -3.48
C ALA A 119 15.44 -10.49 -3.22
N ASN A 120 15.91 -11.67 -2.77
CA ASN A 120 15.12 -12.76 -2.20
C ASN A 120 13.83 -13.14 -2.96
N CYS A 121 13.90 -13.20 -4.30
CA CYS A 121 12.75 -13.61 -5.12
C CYS A 121 12.44 -15.10 -4.91
N THR A 122 11.24 -15.43 -4.42
CA THR A 122 10.76 -16.81 -4.21
C THR A 122 9.57 -17.11 -5.11
N ALA A 123 9.61 -18.22 -5.85
CA ALA A 123 8.54 -18.65 -6.78
C ALA A 123 8.11 -17.60 -7.82
N CYS A 124 8.96 -16.61 -8.11
CA CYS A 124 8.65 -15.51 -9.02
C CYS A 124 8.87 -15.86 -10.50
N LYS A 125 8.28 -15.09 -11.41
CA LYS A 125 8.38 -15.32 -12.86
C LYS A 125 8.94 -14.11 -13.60
N ASP A 126 9.73 -14.39 -14.63
CA ASP A 126 10.24 -13.40 -15.61
C ASP A 126 11.04 -12.28 -14.91
N CYS A 127 11.90 -12.65 -13.94
CA CYS A 127 12.70 -11.69 -13.18
C CYS A 127 13.96 -11.26 -13.96
N GLN A 128 14.48 -10.06 -13.70
CA GLN A 128 15.72 -9.55 -14.28
C GLN A 128 16.66 -9.03 -13.18
N GLY A 129 17.96 -9.31 -13.25
CA GLY A 129 18.98 -8.70 -12.37
C GLY A 129 18.88 -9.05 -10.87
N CYS A 130 17.90 -9.86 -10.47
CA CYS A 130 17.60 -10.14 -9.08
C CYS A 130 18.67 -11.00 -8.38
N SER A 131 18.67 -10.99 -7.05
CA SER A 131 19.55 -11.82 -6.22
C SER A 131 18.77 -12.79 -5.33
N ASN A 132 19.44 -13.82 -4.82
CA ASN A 132 18.90 -14.84 -3.91
C ASN A 132 17.59 -15.49 -4.41
N CYS A 133 17.53 -15.79 -5.71
CA CYS A 133 16.32 -16.29 -6.34
C CYS A 133 16.07 -17.77 -6.01
N THR A 134 14.95 -18.10 -5.39
CA THR A 134 14.49 -19.46 -5.10
C THR A 134 13.28 -19.80 -5.98
N THR A 135 13.28 -20.98 -6.59
CA THR A 135 12.18 -21.54 -7.41
C THR A 135 11.60 -20.60 -8.50
N CYS A 136 12.39 -19.62 -8.96
CA CYS A 136 11.96 -18.67 -9.98
C CYS A 136 12.02 -19.26 -11.40
N THR A 137 11.20 -18.74 -12.31
CA THR A 137 11.12 -19.24 -13.69
C THR A 137 11.27 -18.13 -14.73
N ASN A 138 11.89 -18.42 -15.89
CA ASN A 138 12.05 -17.50 -17.03
C ASN A 138 12.90 -16.24 -16.76
N SER A 139 13.77 -16.26 -15.75
CA SER A 139 14.47 -15.06 -15.28
C SER A 139 15.85 -14.86 -15.93
N SER A 140 16.30 -13.63 -16.16
CA SER A 140 17.61 -13.28 -16.74
C SER A 140 18.55 -12.57 -15.76
N ASN A 141 19.86 -12.69 -15.93
CA ASN A 141 20.88 -11.97 -15.16
C ASN A 141 20.81 -12.14 -13.62
N CYS A 142 20.17 -13.21 -13.14
CA CYS A 142 19.88 -13.41 -11.72
C CYS A 142 21.02 -14.13 -10.97
N LYS A 143 21.34 -13.67 -9.76
CA LYS A 143 22.43 -14.15 -8.89
C LYS A 143 21.90 -15.05 -7.76
N ASN A 144 22.77 -15.90 -7.21
CA ASN A 144 22.48 -16.80 -6.06
C ASN A 144 21.16 -17.59 -6.23
N ARG A 145 21.10 -18.45 -7.26
CA ARG A 145 19.85 -19.12 -7.69
C ARG A 145 19.74 -20.53 -7.13
N THR A 146 18.61 -20.86 -6.52
CA THR A 146 18.26 -22.19 -5.99
C THR A 146 16.97 -22.70 -6.66
N GLY A 147 17.02 -23.88 -7.29
CA GLY A 147 15.83 -24.53 -7.88
C GLY A 147 15.12 -23.74 -8.99
N CYS A 148 15.79 -22.77 -9.62
CA CYS A 148 15.20 -21.95 -10.70
C CYS A 148 15.22 -22.67 -12.05
N THR A 149 14.25 -22.40 -12.93
CA THR A 149 14.08 -23.07 -14.24
C THR A 149 13.93 -22.08 -15.39
N ASN A 150 14.43 -22.45 -16.58
CA ASN A 150 14.45 -21.57 -17.76
C ASN A 150 15.08 -20.18 -17.50
N CYS A 151 16.10 -20.12 -16.63
CA CYS A 151 16.75 -18.85 -16.28
C CYS A 151 18.04 -18.64 -17.09
N GLN A 152 18.10 -17.54 -17.82
CA GLN A 152 19.30 -17.09 -18.54
C GLN A 152 20.31 -16.51 -17.53
N CYS A 153 21.57 -16.91 -17.67
CA CYS A 153 22.68 -16.48 -16.82
C CYS A 153 23.22 -15.14 -17.29
#